data_AF-A0A258BHR7-F1
#
_entry.id   AF-A0A258BHR7-F1
#
_cell.length_a   1.000
_cell.length_b   1.000
_cell.length_c   1.000
_cell.angle_alpha   90.00
_cell.angle_beta   90.00
_cell.angle_gamma   90.00
#
_symmetry.space_group_name_H-M   'P 1'
#
loop_
_entity.id
_entity.type
_entity.pdbx_description
1 polymer ?
#
loop_
_entity_poly.entity_id
_entity_poly.type
_entity_poly.pdbx_seq_one_letter_code
_entity_poly.pdbx_strand_id
1 'polypeptide(L)'
;MPRPPVKKVVIAGGGTAGWCAAAALSKMIGPLIEVTLIESDEIGIIGVGEATVPTIRTFHHLLGIDERQFMRETNATIKLGISFDNWARKGDHYFHSFGVLGKSSWMAPFHHIWLEARANGVAGPLSDYCFELQAAENGKFETSPTSRINYAYHFDTGLYGPFLRRLSEAAGVTRIEGKIARIDQNPDTGDITALKLESGQTIAGDLFIDCTGLRGLLIEGALKSGYEDWNH
;
A
#
# COMPACT_ATOMS: atom_id res chain seq x y z
N MET A 1 19.66 16.27 -26.51
CA MET A 1 20.74 15.62 -25.73
C MET A 1 20.13 14.52 -24.87
N PRO A 2 20.83 13.41 -24.59
CA PRO A 2 20.32 12.40 -23.65
C PRO A 2 20.15 13.01 -22.26
N ARG A 3 19.06 12.65 -21.55
CA ARG A 3 18.83 13.11 -20.17
C ARG A 3 19.97 12.59 -19.27
N PRO A 4 20.48 13.41 -18.33
CA PRO A 4 21.45 12.95 -17.36
C PRO A 4 20.85 11.83 -16.49
N PRO A 5 21.70 10.95 -15.92
CA PRO A 5 21.23 9.88 -15.05
C PRO A 5 20.57 10.48 -13.79
N VAL A 6 19.42 9.91 -13.39
CA VAL A 6 18.74 10.29 -12.14
C VAL A 6 19.61 9.86 -10.95
N LYS A 7 19.99 10.83 -10.12
CA LYS A 7 20.80 10.62 -8.91
C LYS A 7 20.13 11.12 -7.64
N LYS A 8 19.26 12.14 -7.73
CA LYS A 8 18.56 12.73 -6.58
C LYS A 8 17.06 12.54 -6.73
N VAL A 9 16.48 11.75 -5.83
CA VAL A 9 15.03 11.53 -5.77
C VAL A 9 14.47 12.29 -4.57
N VAL A 10 13.50 13.15 -4.82
CA VAL A 10 12.83 13.95 -3.78
C VAL A 10 11.38 13.50 -3.66
N ILE A 11 11.00 13.04 -2.47
CA ILE A 11 9.64 12.61 -2.14
C ILE A 11 8.97 13.77 -1.41
N ALA A 12 7.89 14.31 -1.97
CA ALA A 12 7.12 15.39 -1.39
C ALA A 12 5.90 14.81 -0.65
N GLY A 13 5.91 14.87 0.67
CA GLY A 13 4.86 14.29 1.52
C GLY A 13 5.28 12.96 2.14
N GLY A 14 4.93 12.80 3.42
CA GLY A 14 5.22 11.61 4.21
C GLY A 14 4.05 10.63 4.25
N GLY A 15 3.69 10.22 5.47
CA GLY A 15 2.64 9.21 5.71
C GLY A 15 2.95 7.87 5.04
N THR A 16 1.93 7.05 4.81
CA THR A 16 2.12 5.71 4.22
C THR A 16 2.70 5.78 2.81
N ALA A 17 2.23 6.70 1.96
CA ALA A 17 2.67 6.81 0.57
C ALA A 17 4.17 7.16 0.48
N GLY A 18 4.58 8.25 1.14
CA GLY A 18 5.96 8.73 1.11
C GLY A 18 6.93 7.72 1.71
N TRP A 19 6.60 7.16 2.87
CA TRP A 19 7.49 6.21 3.55
C TRP A 19 7.53 4.83 2.88
N CYS A 20 6.48 4.38 2.19
CA CYS A 20 6.56 3.20 1.32
C CYS A 20 7.51 3.43 0.13
N ALA A 21 7.41 4.59 -0.53
CA ALA A 21 8.29 4.94 -1.64
C ALA A 21 9.76 5.04 -1.17
N ALA A 22 10.01 5.73 -0.05
CA ALA A 22 11.33 5.86 0.54
C ALA A 22 11.95 4.51 0.91
N ALA A 23 11.18 3.63 1.57
CA ALA A 23 11.66 2.31 1.97
C ALA A 23 12.00 1.43 0.77
N ALA A 24 11.15 1.43 -0.26
CA ALA A 24 11.39 0.66 -1.48
C ALA A 24 12.61 1.14 -2.25
N LEU A 25 12.73 2.45 -2.48
CA LEU A 25 13.84 3.04 -3.23
C LEU A 25 15.18 2.84 -2.52
N SER A 26 15.24 3.16 -1.22
CA SER A 26 16.46 3.02 -0.43
C SER A 26 16.91 1.57 -0.31
N LYS A 27 15.99 0.62 -0.15
CA LYS A 27 16.33 -0.80 -0.10
C LYS A 27 16.83 -1.34 -1.43
N MET A 28 16.11 -1.05 -2.52
CA MET A 28 16.32 -1.73 -3.80
C MET A 28 17.46 -1.11 -4.60
N ILE A 29 17.59 0.22 -4.56
CA ILE A 29 18.54 0.97 -5.38
C ILE A 29 19.27 2.09 -4.63
N GLY A 30 19.20 2.12 -3.29
CA GLY A 30 19.83 3.15 -2.45
C GLY A 30 21.31 3.43 -2.77
N PRO A 31 22.16 2.43 -3.07
CA PRO A 31 23.55 2.69 -3.46
C PRO A 31 23.73 3.51 -4.75
N LEU A 32 22.68 3.67 -5.56
CA LEU A 32 22.73 4.34 -6.86
C LEU A 32 22.16 5.77 -6.84
N ILE A 33 21.38 6.11 -5.80
CA ILE A 33 20.61 7.36 -5.70
C ILE A 33 20.62 7.93 -4.27
N GLU A 34 20.48 9.24 -4.16
CA GLU A 34 20.18 9.97 -2.94
C GLU A 34 18.68 10.15 -2.82
N VAL A 35 18.08 9.74 -1.69
CA VAL A 35 16.65 9.88 -1.44
C VAL A 35 16.42 10.90 -0.32
N THR A 36 15.67 11.95 -0.62
CA THR A 36 15.24 12.95 0.35
C THR A 36 13.72 12.94 0.44
N LEU A 37 13.16 12.89 1.65
CA LEU A 37 11.73 12.99 1.90
C LEU A 37 11.43 14.27 2.68
N ILE A 38 10.48 15.07 2.18
CA ILE A 38 10.00 16.29 2.83
C ILE A 38 8.61 16.02 3.39
N GLU A 39 8.43 16.14 4.70
CA GLU A 39 7.13 16.04 5.36
C GLU A 39 6.99 17.11 6.45
N SER A 40 5.76 17.40 6.87
CA SER A 40 5.51 18.35 7.96
C SER A 40 4.69 17.68 9.05
N ASP A 41 5.12 17.83 10.31
CA ASP A 41 4.43 17.27 11.47
C ASP A 41 3.06 17.95 11.72
N GLU A 42 2.84 19.13 11.13
CA GLU A 42 1.55 19.83 11.14
C GLU A 42 0.52 19.21 10.19
N ILE A 43 0.95 18.38 9.24
CA ILE A 43 0.07 17.71 8.27
C ILE A 43 -0.19 16.30 8.79
N GLY A 44 -1.36 16.12 9.40
CA GLY A 44 -1.80 14.84 9.94
C GLY A 44 -1.91 13.74 8.89
N ILE A 45 -1.77 12.50 9.34
CA ILE A 45 -2.02 11.31 8.54
C ILE A 45 -3.54 11.15 8.38
N ILE A 46 -3.99 10.84 7.16
CA ILE A 46 -5.39 10.49 6.91
C ILE A 46 -5.56 9.00 7.28
N GLY A 47 -6.50 8.70 8.19
CA GLY A 47 -6.87 7.33 8.56
C GLY A 47 -6.37 6.89 9.94
N VAL A 48 -7.24 6.16 10.67
CA VAL A 48 -6.99 5.66 12.04
C VAL A 48 -6.89 4.12 12.11
N GLY A 49 -6.86 3.46 10.95
CA GLY A 49 -6.71 2.01 10.81
C GLY A 49 -6.94 1.61 9.35
N GLU A 50 -6.08 0.76 8.81
CA GLU A 50 -6.12 0.35 7.39
C GLU A 50 -6.15 -1.17 7.25
N ALA A 51 -7.00 -1.64 6.35
CA ALA A 51 -7.09 -3.03 5.96
C ALA A 51 -6.35 -3.22 4.63
N THR A 52 -5.42 -4.17 4.58
CA THR A 52 -4.62 -4.43 3.38
C THR A 52 -5.12 -5.64 2.59
N VAL A 53 -4.43 -5.94 1.49
CA VAL A 53 -4.58 -7.16 0.69
C VAL A 53 -3.24 -7.90 0.65
N PRO A 54 -3.19 -9.20 0.28
CA PRO A 54 -1.99 -10.04 0.47
C PRO A 54 -0.70 -9.54 -0.18
N THR A 55 -0.78 -8.66 -1.18
CA THR A 55 0.41 -8.06 -1.84
C THR A 55 1.31 -7.28 -0.88
N ILE A 56 0.79 -6.80 0.26
CA ILE A 56 1.60 -6.17 1.31
C ILE A 56 2.68 -7.12 1.85
N ARG A 57 2.42 -8.43 1.88
CA ARG A 57 3.39 -9.44 2.33
C ARG A 57 4.57 -9.55 1.37
N THR A 58 4.28 -9.50 0.06
CA THR A 58 5.33 -9.44 -0.96
C THR A 58 6.15 -8.17 -0.82
N PHE A 59 5.51 -7.03 -0.57
CA PHE A 59 6.21 -5.77 -0.32
C PHE A 59 7.14 -5.87 0.90
N HIS A 60 6.66 -6.38 2.03
CA HIS A 60 7.49 -6.61 3.23
C HIS A 60 8.65 -7.57 2.97
N HIS A 61 8.41 -8.65 2.21
CA HIS A 61 9.46 -9.59 1.82
C HIS A 61 10.57 -8.91 1.00
N LEU A 62 10.21 -8.08 0.02
CA LEU A 62 11.19 -7.32 -0.78
C LEU A 62 12.01 -6.36 0.09
N LEU A 63 11.40 -5.77 1.11
CA LEU A 63 12.09 -4.90 2.06
C LEU A 63 12.95 -5.65 3.08
N GLY A 64 12.72 -6.96 3.24
CA GLY A 64 13.31 -7.76 4.32
C GLY A 64 12.74 -7.38 5.69
N ILE A 65 11.48 -6.96 5.74
CA ILE A 65 10.77 -6.66 6.99
C ILE A 65 10.42 -7.98 7.70
N ASP A 66 10.78 -8.08 8.97
CA ASP A 66 10.30 -9.16 9.84
C ASP A 66 8.82 -8.95 10.15
N GLU A 67 7.99 -9.91 9.76
CA GLU A 67 6.53 -9.85 9.93
C GLU A 67 6.13 -9.68 11.40
N ARG A 68 6.78 -10.40 12.31
CA ARG A 68 6.44 -10.36 13.75
C ARG A 68 6.77 -9.00 14.36
N GLN A 69 7.88 -8.41 13.97
CA GLN A 69 8.28 -7.07 14.35
C GLN A 69 7.29 -6.04 13.82
N PHE A 70 6.99 -6.08 12.52
CA PHE A 70 6.00 -5.19 11.89
C PHE A 70 4.66 -5.26 12.64
N MET A 71 4.15 -6.48 12.89
CA MET A 71 2.86 -6.65 13.55
C MET A 71 2.87 -6.07 14.97
N ARG A 72 3.94 -6.31 15.75
CA ARG A 72 4.08 -5.79 17.11
C ARG A 72 4.16 -4.26 17.15
N GLU A 73 4.90 -3.66 16.22
CA GLU A 73 5.16 -2.22 16.21
C GLU A 73 4.02 -1.39 15.59
N THR A 74 3.05 -2.04 14.94
CA THR A 74 1.93 -1.38 14.25
C THR A 74 0.55 -1.80 14.74
N ASN A 75 0.48 -2.48 15.89
CA ASN A 75 -0.75 -3.06 16.44
C ASN A 75 -1.51 -3.91 15.41
N ALA A 76 -0.77 -4.63 14.55
CA ALA A 76 -1.41 -5.32 13.45
C ALA A 76 -2.11 -6.59 13.91
N THR A 77 -3.23 -6.88 13.25
CA THR A 77 -3.94 -8.15 13.33
C THR A 77 -4.02 -8.79 11.95
N ILE A 78 -4.41 -10.05 11.92
CA ILE A 78 -4.52 -10.81 10.68
C ILE A 78 -5.86 -10.51 10.00
N LYS A 79 -5.82 -10.44 8.67
CA LYS A 79 -7.00 -10.35 7.80
C LYS A 79 -7.07 -11.55 6.88
N LEU A 80 -8.22 -12.23 6.85
CA LEU A 80 -8.50 -13.38 5.98
C LEU A 80 -9.51 -13.06 4.87
N GLY A 81 -10.13 -11.89 4.91
CA GLY A 81 -11.16 -11.49 3.96
C GLY A 81 -11.95 -10.30 4.45
N ILE A 82 -13.15 -10.13 3.89
CA ILE A 82 -14.08 -9.04 4.20
C ILE A 82 -15.49 -9.63 4.29
N SER A 83 -16.19 -9.32 5.38
CA SER A 83 -17.63 -9.59 5.52
C SER A 83 -18.44 -8.52 4.80
N PHE A 84 -19.41 -8.94 3.98
CA PHE A 84 -20.32 -8.08 3.25
C PHE A 84 -21.76 -8.37 3.69
N ASP A 85 -22.27 -7.52 4.59
CA ASP A 85 -23.61 -7.62 5.16
C ASP A 85 -24.58 -6.64 4.47
N ASN A 86 -25.78 -7.13 4.13
CA ASN A 86 -26.88 -6.36 3.54
C ASN A 86 -26.62 -5.77 2.14
N TRP A 87 -25.63 -6.28 1.39
CA TRP A 87 -25.26 -5.74 0.08
C TRP A 87 -26.26 -6.08 -1.03
N ALA A 88 -26.72 -7.32 -1.09
CA ALA A 88 -27.71 -7.74 -2.08
C ALA A 88 -29.15 -7.47 -1.59
N ARG A 89 -29.46 -7.92 -0.37
CA ARG A 89 -30.75 -7.70 0.30
C ARG A 89 -30.53 -7.55 1.79
N LYS A 90 -31.46 -6.89 2.48
CA LYS A 90 -31.45 -6.80 3.94
C LYS A 90 -31.54 -8.22 4.54
N GLY A 91 -30.61 -8.54 5.42
CA GLY A 91 -30.46 -9.86 6.04
C GLY A 91 -29.52 -10.81 5.29
N ASP A 92 -29.08 -10.47 4.07
CA ASP A 92 -28.08 -11.28 3.36
C ASP A 92 -26.68 -11.01 3.93
N HIS A 93 -25.85 -12.05 3.90
CA HIS A 93 -24.45 -12.02 4.30
C HIS A 93 -23.63 -12.83 3.30
N TYR A 94 -22.47 -12.32 2.89
CA TYR A 94 -21.45 -13.13 2.24
C TYR A 94 -20.04 -12.70 2.67
N PHE A 95 -19.10 -13.63 2.64
CA PHE A 95 -17.71 -13.36 3.00
C PHE A 95 -16.82 -13.46 1.75
N HIS A 96 -16.14 -12.36 1.42
CA HIS A 96 -15.11 -12.35 0.39
C HIS A 96 -13.77 -12.69 1.05
N SER A 97 -13.45 -13.97 1.12
CA SER A 97 -12.17 -14.44 1.64
C SER A 97 -11.05 -14.22 0.63
N PHE A 98 -9.83 -14.17 1.14
CA PHE A 98 -8.66 -14.48 0.33
C PHE A 98 -8.62 -15.98 -0.01
N GLY A 99 -7.61 -16.37 -0.78
CA GLY A 99 -7.38 -17.78 -1.12
C GLY A 99 -8.20 -18.25 -2.32
N VAL A 100 -8.53 -19.54 -2.32
CA VAL A 100 -9.16 -20.22 -3.45
C VAL A 100 -10.38 -21.01 -3.01
N LEU A 101 -11.35 -21.10 -3.91
CA LEU A 101 -12.54 -21.93 -3.74
C LEU A 101 -12.29 -23.34 -4.26
N GLY A 102 -12.43 -24.32 -3.36
CA GLY A 102 -12.35 -25.74 -3.65
C GLY A 102 -11.12 -26.14 -4.45
N LYS A 103 -11.29 -27.13 -5.32
CA LYS A 103 -10.23 -27.63 -6.19
C LYS A 103 -10.69 -27.60 -7.65
N SER A 104 -10.15 -26.65 -8.41
CA SER A 104 -10.35 -26.60 -9.86
C SER A 104 -9.69 -27.81 -10.54
N SER A 105 -10.26 -28.22 -11.67
CA SER A 105 -9.69 -29.26 -12.53
C SER A 105 -9.12 -28.63 -13.81
N TRP A 106 -8.40 -29.42 -14.61
CA TRP A 106 -7.95 -28.98 -15.94
C TRP A 106 -9.13 -28.70 -16.89
N MET A 107 -10.27 -29.34 -16.66
CA MET A 107 -11.43 -29.28 -17.54
C MET A 107 -12.33 -28.07 -17.23
N ALA A 108 -12.47 -27.72 -15.95
CA ALA A 108 -13.28 -26.60 -15.51
C ALA A 108 -12.85 -26.05 -14.14
N PRO A 109 -12.97 -24.72 -13.94
CA PRO A 109 -12.93 -24.11 -12.62
C PRO A 109 -13.91 -24.75 -11.63
N PHE A 110 -13.55 -24.75 -10.34
CA PHE A 110 -14.32 -25.39 -9.27
C PHE A 110 -15.80 -24.97 -9.23
N HIS A 111 -16.12 -23.69 -9.49
CA HIS A 111 -17.48 -23.19 -9.38
C HIS A 111 -18.46 -23.86 -10.36
N HIS A 112 -18.01 -24.34 -11.53
CA HIS A 112 -18.86 -25.11 -12.43
C HIS A 112 -19.23 -26.48 -11.84
N ILE A 113 -18.24 -27.15 -11.24
CA ILE A 113 -18.43 -28.44 -10.57
C ILE A 113 -19.38 -28.27 -9.38
N TRP A 114 -19.19 -27.20 -8.59
CA TRP A 114 -20.06 -26.89 -7.47
C TRP A 114 -21.49 -26.57 -7.89
N LEU A 115 -21.70 -25.81 -8.97
CA LEU A 115 -23.04 -25.50 -9.50
C LEU A 115 -23.78 -26.77 -9.93
N GLU A 116 -23.09 -27.69 -10.62
CA GLU A 116 -23.65 -28.98 -11.01
C GLU A 116 -23.97 -29.86 -9.79
N ALA A 117 -23.03 -29.95 -8.83
CA ALA A 117 -23.25 -30.69 -7.58
C ALA A 117 -24.42 -30.11 -6.76
N ARG A 118 -24.60 -28.79 -6.78
CA ARG A 118 -25.73 -28.10 -6.14
C ARG A 118 -27.04 -28.40 -6.85
N ALA A 119 -27.07 -28.38 -8.19
CA ALA A 119 -28.26 -28.74 -8.97
C ALA A 119 -28.71 -30.19 -8.71
N ASN A 120 -27.75 -31.09 -8.49
CA ASN A 120 -28.00 -32.49 -8.12
C ASN A 120 -28.27 -32.71 -6.61
N GLY A 121 -28.30 -31.66 -5.79
CA GLY A 121 -28.61 -31.74 -4.36
C GLY A 121 -27.52 -32.38 -3.48
N VAL A 122 -26.28 -32.44 -3.96
CA VAL A 122 -25.16 -33.10 -3.26
C VAL A 122 -24.06 -32.13 -2.80
N ALA A 123 -24.15 -30.85 -3.13
CA ALA A 123 -23.22 -29.81 -2.65
C ALA A 123 -23.70 -29.15 -1.35
N GLY A 124 -22.77 -28.89 -0.44
CA GLY A 124 -22.96 -27.96 0.66
C GLY A 124 -22.90 -26.50 0.20
N PRO A 125 -23.09 -25.54 1.14
CA PRO A 125 -22.80 -24.12 0.91
C PRO A 125 -21.43 -23.90 0.26
N LEU A 126 -21.31 -22.89 -0.59
CA LEU A 126 -20.04 -22.59 -1.27
C LEU A 126 -18.91 -22.26 -0.27
N SER A 127 -19.26 -21.69 0.89
CA SER A 127 -18.38 -21.35 2.00
C SER A 127 -17.62 -22.55 2.57
N ASP A 128 -18.21 -23.74 2.54
CA ASP A 128 -17.61 -24.97 3.07
C ASP A 128 -16.35 -25.38 2.30
N TYR A 129 -16.17 -24.83 1.09
CA TYR A 129 -15.07 -25.15 0.20
C TYR A 129 -13.96 -24.08 0.19
N CYS A 130 -13.96 -23.13 1.13
CA CYS A 130 -12.87 -22.16 1.27
C CYS A 130 -12.26 -22.20 2.67
N PHE A 131 -10.96 -22.52 2.74
CA PHE A 131 -10.25 -22.65 4.01
C PHE A 131 -10.15 -21.32 4.76
N GLU A 132 -9.76 -20.24 4.09
CA GLU A 132 -9.63 -18.91 4.68
C GLU A 132 -10.96 -18.38 5.22
N LEU A 133 -12.06 -18.64 4.49
CA LEU A 133 -13.40 -18.28 4.94
C LEU A 133 -13.77 -19.03 6.21
N GLN A 134 -13.61 -20.36 6.23
CA GLN A 134 -13.91 -21.18 7.40
C GLN A 134 -13.04 -20.78 8.61
N ALA A 135 -11.76 -20.46 8.40
CA ALA A 135 -10.88 -19.94 9.44
C ALA A 135 -11.39 -18.59 9.99
N ALA A 136 -11.84 -17.69 9.12
CA ALA A 136 -12.39 -16.39 9.51
C ALA A 136 -13.69 -16.52 10.33
N GLU A 137 -14.65 -17.33 9.86
CA GLU A 137 -15.93 -17.57 10.57
C GLU A 137 -15.72 -18.16 11.97
N ASN A 138 -14.64 -18.92 12.16
CA ASN A 138 -14.29 -19.53 13.43
C ASN A 138 -13.33 -18.69 14.29
N GLY A 139 -12.90 -17.51 13.83
CA GLY A 139 -11.95 -16.66 14.56
C GLY A 139 -10.59 -17.34 14.77
N LYS A 140 -10.16 -18.17 13.81
CA LYS A 140 -8.92 -18.98 13.89
C LYS A 140 -7.88 -18.50 12.91
N PHE A 141 -6.62 -18.60 13.31
CA PHE A 141 -5.48 -18.38 12.44
C PHE A 141 -4.26 -19.14 12.93
N GLU A 142 -3.56 -19.77 12.00
CA GLU A 142 -2.26 -20.40 12.23
C GLU A 142 -1.44 -20.37 10.93
N THR A 143 -0.14 -20.12 11.05
CA THR A 143 0.80 -20.28 9.94
C THR A 143 1.82 -21.35 10.26
N SER A 144 2.32 -22.01 9.23
CA SER A 144 3.41 -22.97 9.30
C SER A 144 4.19 -22.91 7.99
N PRO A 145 5.42 -23.43 7.93
CA PRO A 145 6.20 -23.48 6.68
C PRO A 145 5.51 -24.20 5.51
N THR A 146 4.51 -25.05 5.80
CA THR A 146 3.72 -25.78 4.80
C THR A 146 2.32 -25.20 4.58
N SER A 147 1.91 -24.22 5.41
CA SER A 147 0.60 -23.58 5.29
C SER A 147 0.54 -22.75 4.01
N ARG A 148 -0.57 -22.88 3.29
CA ARG A 148 -0.89 -22.10 2.09
C ARG A 148 -1.93 -21.03 2.35
N ILE A 149 -2.20 -20.72 3.62
CA ILE A 149 -3.20 -19.74 4.01
C ILE A 149 -2.86 -18.37 3.44
N ASN A 150 -3.83 -17.76 2.76
CA ASN A 150 -3.70 -16.41 2.21
C ASN A 150 -4.26 -15.42 3.23
N TYR A 151 -3.43 -14.45 3.59
CA TYR A 151 -3.80 -13.43 4.56
C TYR A 151 -3.12 -12.10 4.25
N ALA A 152 -3.63 -11.07 4.90
CA ALA A 152 -3.07 -9.73 4.94
C ALA A 152 -3.20 -9.21 6.38
N TYR A 153 -3.17 -7.89 6.55
CA TYR A 153 -3.19 -7.27 7.87
C TYR A 153 -4.24 -6.17 7.98
N HIS A 154 -4.77 -6.01 9.18
CA HIS A 154 -5.24 -4.72 9.67
C HIS A 154 -4.13 -4.11 10.52
N PHE A 155 -3.79 -2.83 10.34
CA PHE A 155 -2.79 -2.18 11.18
C PHE A 155 -3.09 -0.70 11.39
N ASP A 156 -2.41 -0.10 12.36
CA ASP A 156 -2.45 1.32 12.64
C ASP A 156 -1.52 2.09 11.66
N THR A 157 -2.14 2.89 10.80
CA THR A 157 -1.44 3.73 9.81
C THR A 157 -0.57 4.81 10.45
N GLY A 158 -0.95 5.29 11.64
CA GLY A 158 -0.16 6.21 12.44
C GLY A 158 1.14 5.59 12.96
N LEU A 159 1.20 4.26 13.07
CA LEU A 159 2.41 3.53 13.47
C LEU A 159 3.22 3.00 12.29
N TYR A 160 2.56 2.65 11.18
CA TYR A 160 3.24 2.07 10.01
C TYR A 160 4.16 3.06 9.28
N GLY A 161 3.75 4.33 9.14
CA GLY A 161 4.61 5.39 8.59
C GLY A 161 5.92 5.55 9.39
N PRO A 162 5.86 5.80 10.71
CA PRO A 162 7.04 5.83 11.58
C PRO A 162 7.88 4.56 11.58
N PHE A 163 7.25 3.38 11.46
CA PHE A 163 7.97 2.11 11.31
C PHE A 163 8.83 2.10 10.04
N LEU A 164 8.23 2.42 8.88
CA LEU A 164 8.96 2.50 7.62
C LEU A 164 9.99 3.63 7.60
N ARG A 165 9.71 4.75 8.28
CA ARG A 165 10.67 5.85 8.47
C ARG A 165 11.95 5.37 9.11
N ARG A 166 11.88 4.65 10.23
CA ARG A 166 13.08 4.11 10.91
C ARG A 166 13.91 3.23 9.99
N LEU A 167 13.25 2.36 9.21
CA LEU A 167 13.92 1.49 8.25
C LEU A 167 14.58 2.28 7.11
N SER A 168 13.89 3.31 6.62
CA SER A 168 14.34 4.16 5.52
C SER A 168 15.53 5.04 5.92
N GLU A 169 15.47 5.68 7.09
CA GLU A 169 16.56 6.49 7.64
C GLU A 169 17.81 5.63 7.89
N ALA A 170 17.64 4.41 8.42
CA ALA A 170 18.73 3.45 8.58
C ALA A 170 19.34 3.01 7.24
N ALA A 171 18.57 3.08 6.15
CA ALA A 171 19.02 2.81 4.78
C ALA A 171 19.55 4.06 4.04
N GLY A 172 19.69 5.20 4.73
CA GLY A 172 20.31 6.42 4.20
C GLY A 172 19.34 7.46 3.63
N VAL A 173 18.02 7.29 3.81
CA VAL A 173 17.05 8.33 3.43
C VAL A 173 17.22 9.55 4.34
N THR A 174 17.27 10.74 3.73
CA THR A 174 17.28 12.00 4.47
C THR A 174 15.87 12.52 4.65
N ARG A 175 15.41 12.69 5.89
CA ARG A 175 14.16 13.40 6.19
C ARG A 175 14.45 14.89 6.36
N ILE A 176 13.61 15.72 5.74
CA ILE A 176 13.56 17.16 5.97
C ILE A 176 12.17 17.51 6.48
N GLU A 177 12.11 18.09 7.69
CA GLU A 177 10.86 18.64 8.21
C GLU A 177 10.60 20.00 7.55
N GLY A 178 9.38 20.20 7.09
CA GLY A 178 8.91 21.50 6.65
C GLY A 178 7.81 21.44 5.60
N LYS A 179 7.23 22.61 5.33
CA LYS A 179 6.21 22.80 4.30
C LYS A 179 6.83 23.34 3.01
N ILE A 180 6.37 22.80 1.89
CA ILE A 180 6.75 23.27 0.56
C ILE A 180 5.96 24.55 0.26
N ALA A 181 6.68 25.65 0.08
CA ALA A 181 6.12 26.97 -0.23
C ALA A 181 6.05 27.24 -1.74
N ARG A 182 7.02 26.73 -2.50
CA ARG A 182 7.10 26.94 -3.95
C ARG A 182 7.75 25.75 -4.65
N ILE A 183 7.30 25.50 -5.88
CA ILE A 183 7.84 24.48 -6.78
C ILE A 183 8.51 25.22 -7.93
N ASP A 184 9.78 24.93 -8.16
CA ASP A 184 10.57 25.55 -9.23
C ASP A 184 10.60 24.63 -10.45
N GLN A 185 10.26 25.17 -11.62
CA GLN A 185 10.22 24.43 -12.88
C GLN A 185 11.22 25.00 -13.89
N ASN A 186 11.77 24.12 -14.72
CA ASN A 186 12.54 24.52 -15.87
C ASN A 186 11.61 25.25 -16.87
N PRO A 187 11.94 26.49 -17.29
CA PRO A 187 11.07 27.27 -18.17
C PRO A 187 10.95 26.71 -19.59
N ASP A 188 11.94 25.92 -20.04
CA ASP A 188 11.98 25.35 -21.39
C ASP A 188 11.29 23.98 -21.46
N THR A 189 11.45 23.13 -20.43
CA THR A 189 10.92 21.76 -20.42
C THR A 189 9.66 21.58 -19.57
N GLY A 190 9.41 22.47 -18.62
CA GLY A 190 8.35 22.32 -17.62
C GLY A 190 8.67 21.33 -16.49
N ASP A 191 9.83 20.64 -16.54
CA ASP A 191 10.23 19.69 -15.51
C ASP A 191 10.42 20.40 -14.16
N ILE A 192 10.02 19.74 -13.07
CA ILE A 192 10.34 20.22 -11.72
C ILE A 192 11.86 20.11 -11.51
N THR A 193 12.44 21.15 -10.94
CA THR A 193 13.89 21.25 -10.67
C THR A 193 14.21 21.36 -9.18
N ALA A 194 13.32 21.97 -8.39
CA ALA A 194 13.49 22.06 -6.95
C ALA A 194 12.18 22.33 -6.20
N LEU A 195 12.20 22.04 -4.90
CA LEU A 195 11.15 22.41 -3.94
C LEU A 195 11.72 23.41 -2.94
N LYS A 196 11.10 24.57 -2.80
CA LYS A 196 11.47 25.60 -1.83
C LYS A 196 10.56 25.52 -0.62
N LEU A 197 11.16 25.36 0.55
CA LEU A 197 10.46 25.26 1.83
C LEU A 197 10.13 26.65 2.39
N GLU A 198 9.16 26.72 3.30
CA GLU A 198 8.82 27.95 4.04
C GLU A 198 10.02 28.50 4.85
N SER A 199 10.93 27.62 5.28
CA SER A 199 12.20 28.00 5.92
C SER A 199 13.16 28.76 5.00
N GLY A 200 12.88 28.80 3.70
CA GLY A 200 13.75 29.35 2.67
C GLY A 200 14.74 28.35 2.07
N GLN A 201 14.87 27.16 2.65
CA GLN A 201 15.72 26.09 2.10
C GLN A 201 15.19 25.62 0.73
N THR A 202 16.10 25.37 -0.21
CA THR A 202 15.78 24.84 -1.53
C THR A 202 16.34 23.43 -1.67
N ILE A 203 15.47 22.48 -2.06
CA ILE A 203 15.81 21.07 -2.28
C ILE A 203 15.72 20.76 -3.77
N ALA A 204 16.88 20.67 -4.42
CA ALA A 204 16.97 20.29 -5.83
C ALA A 204 16.90 18.77 -6.00
N GLY A 205 16.38 18.30 -7.13
CA GLY A 205 16.22 16.89 -7.45
C GLY A 205 16.15 16.62 -8.94
N ASP A 206 16.38 15.37 -9.33
CA ASP A 206 16.29 14.90 -10.72
C ASP A 206 14.96 14.18 -10.99
N LEU A 207 14.36 13.60 -9.93
CA LEU A 207 13.06 12.95 -9.95
C LEU A 207 12.28 13.35 -8.71
N PHE A 208 11.00 13.67 -8.88
CA PHE A 208 10.10 14.05 -7.79
C PHE A 208 8.93 13.07 -7.69
N ILE A 209 8.61 12.63 -6.48
CA ILE A 209 7.49 11.73 -6.20
C ILE A 209 6.46 12.50 -5.37
N ASP A 210 5.26 12.68 -5.92
CA ASP A 210 4.17 13.38 -5.24
C ASP A 210 3.43 12.44 -4.29
N CYS A 211 3.67 12.62 -3.00
CA CYS A 211 2.97 11.97 -1.89
C CYS A 211 2.21 12.99 -1.03
N THR A 212 1.84 14.14 -1.62
CA THR A 212 1.20 15.25 -0.89
C THR A 212 -0.31 15.08 -0.68
N GLY A 213 -0.83 13.88 -0.96
CA GLY A 213 -2.23 13.49 -0.83
C GLY A 213 -3.11 14.17 -1.87
N LEU A 214 -4.38 14.38 -1.54
CA LEU A 214 -5.39 14.99 -2.42
C LEU A 214 -5.03 16.40 -2.91
N ARG A 215 -4.08 17.08 -2.26
CA ARG A 215 -3.58 18.38 -2.70
C ARG A 215 -2.85 18.28 -4.05
N GLY A 216 -2.24 17.12 -4.34
CA GLY A 216 -1.49 16.87 -5.58
C GLY A 216 -0.53 18.01 -5.92
N LEU A 217 0.24 18.51 -4.94
CA LEU A 217 0.98 19.77 -5.06
C LEU A 217 1.90 19.80 -6.28
N LEU A 218 2.52 18.66 -6.62
CA LEU A 218 3.41 18.56 -7.77
C LEU A 218 2.61 18.21 -9.02
N ILE A 219 1.90 17.07 -9.00
CA ILE A 219 1.31 16.48 -10.20
C ILE A 219 0.14 17.28 -10.75
N GLU A 220 -0.69 17.84 -9.86
CA GLU A 220 -1.77 18.74 -10.23
C GLU A 220 -1.34 20.19 -10.07
N GLY A 221 -0.79 20.56 -8.91
CA GLY A 221 -0.46 21.94 -8.58
C GLY A 221 0.55 22.56 -9.54
N ALA A 222 1.68 21.91 -9.80
CA ALA A 222 2.71 22.41 -10.72
C ALA A 222 2.54 21.90 -12.16
N LEU A 223 2.23 20.61 -12.34
CA LEU A 223 2.21 19.97 -13.65
C LEU A 223 0.83 19.98 -14.35
N LYS A 224 -0.25 20.36 -13.65
CA LYS A 224 -1.59 20.57 -14.23
C LYS A 224 -2.16 19.33 -14.95
N SER A 225 -1.99 18.15 -14.36
CA SER A 225 -2.38 16.87 -14.99
C SER A 225 -3.90 16.64 -15.05
N GLY A 226 -4.69 17.33 -14.21
CA GLY A 226 -6.15 17.21 -14.12
C GLY A 226 -6.62 16.03 -13.27
N TYR A 227 -7.94 16.01 -13.02
CA TYR A 227 -8.66 14.90 -12.39
C TYR A 227 -9.86 14.48 -13.25
N GLU A 228 -10.14 13.19 -13.31
CA GLU A 228 -11.38 12.64 -13.85
C GLU A 228 -12.34 12.33 -12.69
N ASP A 229 -13.55 12.87 -12.73
CA ASP A 229 -14.57 12.65 -11.69
C ASP A 229 -15.40 11.40 -12.00
N TRP A 230 -15.47 10.48 -11.03
CA TRP A 230 -16.24 9.22 -11.10
C TRP A 230 -17.56 9.27 -10.31
N ASN A 231 -18.07 10.45 -9.96
CA ASN A 231 -19.38 10.64 -9.30
C ASN A 231 -20.60 10.44 -10.24
N HIS A 232 -20.39 9.90 -11.45
CA HIS A 232 -21.45 9.71 -12.45
C HIS A 232 -22.31 8.47 -12.19
#